data_AF-A0AAD3TIB8-F1
#
_entry.id   AF-A0AAD3TIB8-F1
#
_cell.length_a   1.000
_cell.length_b   1.000
_cell.length_c   1.000
_cell.angle_alpha   90.00
_cell.angle_beta   90.00
_cell.angle_gamma   90.00
#
_symmetry.space_group_name_H-M   'P 1'
#
loop_
_entity.id
_entity.type
_entity.pdbx_description
1 polymer ?
#
loop_
_entity_poly.entity_id
_entity_poly.type
_entity_poly.pdbx_seq_one_letter_code
_entity_poly.pdbx_strand_id
1 'polypeptide(L)'
;MKKGQWSQEEYQTLFDLVNADIQMKAFQEKKSKHGMLRDNISWEAISNKLSTRTNASCCVKWYDQLTSPMVAEGKWADTDDYHLLIALFKLDASCEEDVDWDSLLEHRPGDVCRKRWSQMVRHIGEHRNKLFAEQLRAKGQNMHDSLFAKAVHHQIAFLEKLFQDTQDMLGDPDMTFQTP
;
A
#
# COMPACT_ATOMS: atom_id res chain seq x y z
N MET A 1 -1.34 -28.01 5.12
CA MET A 1 -0.45 -26.94 4.61
C MET A 1 0.77 -27.53 3.92
N LYS A 2 1.23 -26.93 2.82
CA LYS A 2 2.33 -27.46 1.99
C LYS A 2 3.68 -27.27 2.70
N LYS A 3 4.52 -28.31 2.64
CA LYS A 3 5.93 -28.28 3.05
C LYS A 3 6.80 -28.37 1.79
N GLY A 4 7.90 -27.63 1.72
CA GLY A 4 8.82 -27.63 0.56
C GLY A 4 8.86 -26.32 -0.22
N GLN A 5 9.41 -26.38 -1.44
CA GLN A 5 9.66 -25.22 -2.31
C GLN A 5 8.40 -24.41 -2.60
N TRP A 6 8.55 -23.09 -2.68
CA TRP A 6 7.46 -22.17 -3.04
C TRP A 6 7.27 -22.15 -4.56
N SER A 7 6.03 -22.24 -5.04
CA SER A 7 5.74 -22.03 -6.46
C SER A 7 5.72 -20.54 -6.82
N GLN A 8 5.92 -20.21 -8.09
CA GLN A 8 5.90 -18.81 -8.56
C GLN A 8 4.57 -18.11 -8.22
N GLU A 9 3.46 -18.83 -8.30
CA GLU A 9 2.13 -18.34 -7.95
C GLU A 9 2.03 -18.05 -6.45
N GLU A 10 2.63 -18.87 -5.58
CA GLU A 10 2.67 -18.59 -4.14
C GLU A 10 3.49 -17.34 -3.83
N TYR A 11 4.62 -17.14 -4.52
CA TYR A 11 5.41 -15.91 -4.39
C TYR A 11 4.61 -14.68 -4.80
N GLN A 12 4.00 -14.71 -5.99
CA GLN A 12 3.24 -13.58 -6.50
C GLN A 12 2.03 -13.29 -5.62
N THR A 13 1.29 -14.32 -5.21
CA THR A 13 0.11 -14.16 -4.35
C THR A 13 0.48 -13.61 -2.98
N LEU A 14 1.57 -14.10 -2.36
CA LEU A 14 2.07 -13.55 -1.10
C LEU A 14 2.43 -12.08 -1.26
N PHE A 15 3.18 -11.75 -2.31
CA PHE A 15 3.58 -10.37 -2.61
C PHE A 15 2.38 -9.45 -2.77
N ASP A 16 1.38 -9.84 -3.55
CA ASP A 16 0.19 -9.02 -3.80
C ASP A 16 -0.72 -8.89 -2.57
N LEU A 17 -0.73 -9.88 -1.67
CA LEU A 17 -1.52 -9.83 -0.44
C LEU A 17 -0.87 -8.94 0.61
N VAL A 18 0.45 -9.05 0.78
CA VAL A 18 1.20 -8.23 1.73
C VAL A 18 1.17 -6.76 1.31
N ASN A 19 1.43 -6.46 0.03
CA ASN A 19 1.40 -5.07 -0.45
C ASN A 19 0.02 -4.43 -0.32
N ALA A 20 -1.07 -5.18 -0.51
CA ALA A 20 -2.42 -4.68 -0.31
C ALA A 20 -2.73 -4.35 1.15
N ASP A 21 -2.26 -5.18 2.08
CA ASP A 21 -2.41 -4.94 3.52
C ASP A 21 -1.61 -3.71 3.98
N ILE A 22 -0.36 -3.58 3.52
CA ILE A 22 0.50 -2.42 3.79
C ILE A 22 -0.14 -1.14 3.25
N GLN A 23 -0.64 -1.16 2.00
CA GLN A 23 -1.29 0.00 1.40
C GLN A 23 -2.51 0.44 2.22
N MET A 24 -3.40 -0.50 2.55
CA MET A 24 -4.58 -0.21 3.37
C MET A 24 -4.19 0.51 4.66
N LYS A 25 -3.14 0.03 5.34
CA LYS A 25 -2.63 0.64 6.56
C LYS A 25 -2.08 2.04 6.34
N ALA A 26 -1.26 2.26 5.31
CA ALA A 26 -0.73 3.59 4.99
C ALA A 26 -1.86 4.63 4.75
N PHE A 27 -3.02 4.21 4.23
CA PHE A 27 -4.18 5.09 4.09
C PHE A 27 -5.00 5.25 5.39
N GLN A 28 -5.13 4.21 6.20
CA GLN A 28 -5.88 4.24 7.47
C GLN A 28 -5.13 4.96 8.60
N GLU A 29 -3.80 4.94 8.61
CA GLU A 29 -2.94 5.48 9.66
C GLU A 29 -3.04 7.01 9.82
N LYS A 30 -3.59 7.74 8.83
CA LYS A 30 -3.84 9.19 8.89
C LYS A 30 -4.78 9.64 10.04
N LYS A 31 -5.31 8.73 10.85
CA LYS A 31 -6.17 9.05 12.02
C LYS A 31 -5.51 8.83 13.38
N SER A 32 -4.33 8.21 13.45
CA SER A 32 -3.65 7.90 14.71
C SER A 32 -2.60 8.96 15.06
N LYS A 33 -2.74 9.62 16.23
CA LYS A 33 -1.74 10.56 16.76
C LYS A 33 -0.55 9.88 17.45
N HIS A 34 -0.50 8.54 17.45
CA HIS A 34 0.49 7.77 18.19
C HIS A 34 1.17 6.76 17.28
N GLY A 35 2.42 7.06 16.93
CA GLY A 35 3.49 6.10 16.61
C GLY A 35 3.28 5.14 15.43
N MET A 36 4.33 4.95 14.65
CA MET A 36 4.35 3.94 13.60
C MET A 36 4.39 2.53 14.23
N LEU A 37 3.37 1.70 14.02
CA LEU A 37 3.46 0.29 14.36
C LEU A 37 4.23 -0.43 13.24
N ARG A 38 5.47 -0.80 13.56
CA ARG A 38 6.49 -1.31 12.66
C ARG A 38 6.05 -2.49 11.79
N ASP A 39 5.24 -3.42 12.31
CA ASP A 39 5.11 -4.76 11.72
C ASP A 39 3.67 -5.28 11.66
N ASN A 40 2.63 -4.42 11.67
CA ASN A 40 1.25 -4.89 11.85
C ASN A 40 0.67 -5.67 10.65
N ILE A 41 1.50 -6.24 9.79
CA ILE A 41 1.06 -7.14 8.71
C ILE A 41 0.30 -8.32 9.33
N SER A 42 -0.96 -8.48 8.93
CA SER A 42 -1.80 -9.56 9.46
C SER A 42 -1.45 -10.89 8.78
N TRP A 43 -0.36 -11.51 9.22
CA TRP A 43 0.12 -12.78 8.66
C TRP A 43 -0.93 -13.90 8.74
N GLU A 44 -1.79 -13.86 9.76
CA GLU A 44 -2.93 -14.76 9.88
C GLU A 44 -3.90 -14.57 8.71
N ALA A 45 -4.41 -13.35 8.50
CA ALA A 45 -5.33 -13.05 7.40
C ALA A 45 -4.71 -13.35 6.03
N ILE A 46 -3.42 -13.06 5.85
CA ILE A 46 -2.68 -13.35 4.62
C ILE A 46 -2.55 -14.85 4.40
N SER A 47 -2.17 -15.62 5.42
CA SER A 47 -2.05 -17.07 5.30
C SER A 47 -3.38 -17.76 5.03
N ASN A 48 -4.48 -17.25 5.62
CA ASN A 48 -5.83 -17.73 5.35
C ASN A 48 -6.22 -17.49 3.88
N LYS A 49 -5.89 -16.32 3.33
CA LYS A 49 -6.13 -16.01 1.90
C LYS A 49 -5.24 -16.82 0.97
N LEU A 50 -3.97 -17.01 1.32
CA LEU A 50 -3.02 -17.81 0.52
C LEU A 50 -3.38 -19.30 0.56
N SER A 51 -3.95 -19.78 1.68
CA SER A 51 -4.46 -21.15 1.94
C SER A 51 -3.42 -22.29 1.90
N THR A 52 -2.25 -22.07 1.29
CA THR A 52 -1.25 -23.12 1.09
C THR A 52 -0.14 -23.14 2.16
N ARG A 53 0.10 -22.02 2.85
CA ARG A 53 1.22 -21.81 3.79
C ARG A 53 0.74 -21.25 5.13
N THR A 54 1.53 -21.46 6.19
CA THR A 54 1.24 -20.91 7.54
C THR A 54 1.57 -19.42 7.61
N ASN A 55 0.96 -18.71 8.56
CA ASN A 55 1.32 -17.34 8.93
C ASN A 55 2.84 -17.16 9.15
N ALA A 56 3.47 -18.06 9.91
CA ALA A 56 4.90 -18.04 10.18
C ALA A 56 5.73 -18.23 8.91
N SER A 57 5.32 -19.14 8.02
CA SER A 57 6.00 -19.38 6.74
C SER A 57 5.91 -18.16 5.82
N CYS A 58 4.72 -17.52 5.73
CA CYS A 58 4.54 -16.28 4.99
C CYS A 58 5.43 -15.14 5.54
N CYS A 59 5.46 -14.98 6.87
CA CYS A 59 6.27 -13.96 7.54
C CYS A 59 7.76 -14.13 7.24
N VAL A 60 8.30 -15.33 7.49
CA VAL A 60 9.71 -15.64 7.20
C VAL A 60 10.00 -15.44 5.71
N LYS A 61 9.12 -15.91 4.84
CA LYS A 61 9.29 -15.76 3.39
C LYS A 61 9.37 -14.30 2.95
N TRP A 62 8.53 -13.45 3.54
CA TRP A 62 8.52 -12.02 3.26
C TRP A 62 9.84 -11.36 3.68
N TYR A 63 10.19 -11.47 4.96
CA TYR A 63 11.35 -10.77 5.51
C TYR A 63 12.70 -11.31 5.03
N ASP A 64 12.78 -12.60 4.71
CA ASP A 64 14.04 -13.19 4.23
C ASP A 64 14.29 -13.01 2.74
N GLN A 65 13.23 -12.87 1.91
CA GLN A 65 13.38 -13.01 0.45
C GLN A 65 12.59 -12.02 -0.42
N LEU A 66 11.52 -11.40 0.08
CA LEU A 66 10.64 -10.56 -0.75
C LEU A 66 10.70 -9.07 -0.40
N THR A 67 10.88 -8.74 0.87
CA THR A 67 10.92 -7.34 1.30
C THR A 67 12.26 -6.69 0.98
N SER A 68 12.29 -5.36 1.03
CA SER A 68 13.52 -4.59 0.90
C SER A 68 14.47 -4.89 2.05
N PRO A 69 15.80 -5.01 1.81
CA PRO A 69 16.78 -5.12 2.89
C PRO A 69 16.67 -4.01 3.94
N MET A 70 16.28 -2.78 3.54
CA MET A 70 16.07 -1.68 4.49
C MET A 70 14.90 -1.93 5.43
N VAL A 71 13.86 -2.63 4.98
CA VAL A 71 12.70 -3.01 5.80
C VAL A 71 13.08 -4.18 6.71
N ALA A 72 13.73 -5.21 6.18
CA ALA A 72 14.22 -6.33 6.97
C ALA A 72 15.17 -5.90 8.10
N GLU A 73 16.03 -4.91 7.84
CA GLU A 73 16.94 -4.31 8.83
C GLU A 73 16.25 -3.32 9.79
N GLY A 74 14.96 -3.03 9.61
CA GLY A 74 14.19 -2.07 10.43
C GLY A 74 14.53 -0.59 10.18
N LYS A 75 15.29 -0.28 9.14
CA LYS A 75 15.68 1.08 8.76
C LYS A 75 14.58 1.81 7.98
N TRP A 76 13.61 1.07 7.45
CA TRP A 76 12.48 1.57 6.68
C TRP A 76 11.23 0.81 7.12
N ALA A 77 10.08 1.47 7.24
CA ALA A 77 8.84 0.78 7.58
C ALA A 77 8.18 0.25 6.30
N ASP A 78 7.38 -0.81 6.42
CA ASP A 78 6.64 -1.37 5.30
C ASP A 78 5.74 -0.32 4.60
N THR A 79 5.16 0.61 5.37
CA THR A 79 4.27 1.67 4.85
C THR A 79 5.02 2.87 4.24
N ASP A 80 6.32 3.02 4.49
CA ASP A 80 7.04 4.24 4.14
C ASP A 80 7.22 4.45 2.64
N ASP A 81 7.28 3.39 1.83
CA ASP A 81 7.31 3.56 0.36
C ASP A 81 6.04 4.26 -0.15
N TYR A 82 4.88 3.96 0.44
CA TYR A 82 3.62 4.62 0.08
C TYR A 82 3.59 6.05 0.59
N HIS A 83 4.04 6.31 1.83
CA HIS A 83 4.14 7.67 2.37
C HIS A 83 5.07 8.55 1.53
N LEU A 84 6.23 8.02 1.15
CA LEU A 84 7.20 8.70 0.31
C LEU A 84 6.58 9.08 -1.04
N LEU A 85 5.95 8.13 -1.73
CA LEU A 85 5.30 8.41 -3.01
C LEU A 85 4.16 9.42 -2.88
N ILE A 86 3.31 9.29 -1.86
CA ILE A 86 2.21 10.25 -1.62
C ILE A 86 2.78 11.65 -1.37
N ALA A 87 3.85 11.79 -0.60
CA ALA A 87 4.49 13.07 -0.33
C ALA A 87 5.10 13.67 -1.61
N LEU A 88 5.83 12.87 -2.40
CA LEU A 88 6.41 13.32 -3.66
C LEU A 88 5.35 13.71 -4.69
N PHE A 89 4.25 12.96 -4.80
CA PHE A 89 3.11 13.31 -5.67
C PHE A 89 2.43 14.61 -5.25
N LYS A 90 2.32 14.88 -3.94
CA LYS A 90 1.71 16.11 -3.42
C LYS A 90 2.61 17.32 -3.56
N LEU A 91 3.92 17.13 -3.46
CA LEU A 91 4.90 18.20 -3.58
C LEU A 91 4.95 18.76 -5.02
N ASP A 92 4.56 17.94 -6.01
CA ASP A 92 4.58 18.29 -7.44
C ASP A 92 5.94 18.84 -7.89
N ALA A 93 7.02 18.29 -7.32
CA ALA A 93 8.39 18.69 -7.62
C ALA A 93 8.75 18.38 -9.08
N SER A 94 9.53 19.28 -9.70
CA SER A 94 9.90 19.15 -11.10
C SER A 94 11.08 18.19 -11.32
N CYS A 95 11.97 18.07 -10.33
CA CYS A 95 13.09 17.15 -10.30
C CYS A 95 13.47 16.72 -8.86
N GLU A 96 14.42 15.79 -8.73
CA GLU A 96 14.87 15.27 -7.42
C GLU A 96 15.55 16.34 -6.56
N GLU A 97 16.20 17.29 -7.22
CA GLU A 97 16.95 18.39 -6.60
C GLU A 97 16.04 19.45 -5.96
N ASP A 98 14.81 19.59 -6.46
CA ASP A 98 13.80 20.51 -5.92
C ASP A 98 13.09 19.93 -4.68
N VAL A 99 13.33 18.66 -4.35
CA VAL A 99 12.73 18.01 -3.20
C VAL A 99 13.52 18.37 -1.94
N ASP A 100 12.87 19.05 -0.99
CA ASP A 100 13.38 19.17 0.37
C ASP A 100 13.22 17.84 1.12
N TRP A 101 14.21 16.97 0.97
CA TRP A 101 14.21 15.62 1.54
C TRP A 101 14.12 15.61 3.06
N ASP A 102 14.74 16.58 3.73
CA ASP A 102 14.81 16.65 5.20
C ASP A 102 13.44 16.98 5.82
N SER A 103 12.57 17.64 5.05
CA SER A 103 11.20 17.98 5.47
C SER A 103 10.12 17.08 4.85
N LEU A 104 10.50 16.12 3.99
CA LEU A 104 9.55 15.34 3.19
C LEU A 104 8.70 14.37 4.03
N LEU A 105 9.33 13.70 5.00
CA LEU A 105 8.68 12.78 5.95
C LEU A 105 9.15 13.13 7.36
N GLU A 106 8.25 13.64 8.20
CA GLU A 106 8.57 14.12 9.57
C GLU A 106 9.32 13.07 10.43
N HIS A 107 9.02 11.80 10.23
CA HIS A 107 9.58 10.69 11.00
C HIS A 107 10.82 10.04 10.35
N ARG A 108 11.34 10.58 9.23
CA ARG A 108 12.50 10.02 8.52
C ARG A 108 13.54 11.08 8.18
N PRO A 109 14.84 10.78 8.40
CA PRO A 109 15.92 11.62 7.89
C PRO A 109 15.89 11.71 6.36
N GLY A 110 16.19 12.89 5.80
CA GLY A 110 16.11 13.14 4.36
C GLY A 110 17.09 12.31 3.54
N ASP A 111 18.30 12.08 4.04
CA ASP A 111 19.30 11.22 3.40
C ASP A 111 18.80 9.76 3.24
N VAL A 112 18.06 9.25 4.22
CA VAL A 112 17.41 7.93 4.16
C VAL A 112 16.29 7.91 3.12
N CYS A 113 15.43 8.93 3.10
CA CYS A 113 14.36 9.08 2.11
C CYS A 113 14.91 9.12 0.69
N ARG A 114 15.94 9.95 0.46
CA ARG A 114 16.59 10.09 -0.85
C ARG A 114 17.25 8.80 -1.29
N LYS A 115 18.01 8.14 -0.39
CA LYS A 115 18.62 6.83 -0.66
C LYS A 115 17.57 5.79 -1.05
N ARG A 116 16.41 5.79 -0.37
CA ARG A 116 15.31 4.89 -0.71
C ARG A 116 14.72 5.19 -2.08
N TRP A 117 14.45 6.46 -2.39
CA TRP A 117 13.98 6.87 -3.70
C TRP A 117 14.93 6.42 -4.82
N SER A 118 16.24 6.62 -4.66
CA SER A 118 17.23 6.13 -5.65
C SER A 118 17.19 4.61 -5.82
N GLN A 119 16.97 3.84 -4.75
CA GLN A 119 16.76 2.39 -4.85
C GLN A 119 15.48 2.07 -5.62
N MET A 120 14.38 2.78 -5.37
CA MET A 120 13.11 2.57 -6.08
C MET A 120 13.26 2.84 -7.58
N VAL A 121 13.89 3.96 -7.96
CA VAL A 121 14.11 4.37 -9.37
C VAL A 121 14.92 3.34 -10.15
N ARG A 122 15.94 2.72 -9.52
CA ARG A 122 16.72 1.64 -10.15
C ARG A 122 15.87 0.44 -10.58
N HIS A 123 14.71 0.23 -9.95
CA HIS A 123 13.80 -0.89 -10.24
C HIS A 123 12.61 -0.47 -11.11
N ILE A 124 12.58 0.76 -11.64
CA ILE A 124 11.50 1.25 -12.53
C ILE A 124 11.70 0.76 -13.99
N GLY A 125 12.76 0.00 -14.27
CA GLY A 125 13.03 -0.55 -15.60
C GLY A 125 13.32 0.58 -16.61
N GLU A 126 12.63 0.59 -17.74
CA GLU A 126 12.87 1.54 -18.84
C GLU A 126 12.61 3.00 -18.46
N HIS A 127 11.82 3.29 -17.42
CA HIS A 127 11.58 4.67 -17.00
C HIS A 127 12.66 5.26 -16.10
N ARG A 128 13.74 4.51 -15.79
CA ARG A 128 14.90 5.00 -15.02
C ARG A 128 15.47 6.31 -15.59
N ASN A 129 15.52 6.43 -16.92
CA ASN A 129 16.14 7.58 -17.61
C ASN A 129 15.12 8.64 -18.04
N LYS A 130 13.86 8.52 -17.60
CA LYS A 130 12.79 9.46 -17.95
C LYS A 130 12.71 10.60 -16.94
N LEU A 131 11.89 11.61 -17.26
CA LEU A 131 11.66 12.77 -16.41
C LEU A 131 11.14 12.35 -15.02
N PHE A 132 11.44 13.13 -13.99
CA PHE A 132 11.07 12.83 -12.61
C PHE A 132 9.56 12.59 -12.44
N ALA A 133 8.72 13.42 -13.08
CA ALA A 133 7.28 13.21 -13.11
C ALA A 133 6.86 11.88 -13.77
N GLU A 134 7.59 11.42 -14.79
CA GLU A 134 7.34 10.14 -15.44
C GLU A 134 7.82 8.95 -14.60
N GLN A 135 8.90 9.12 -13.83
CA GLN A 135 9.37 8.14 -12.84
C GLN A 135 8.35 7.98 -11.72
N LEU A 136 7.84 9.09 -11.17
CA LEU A 136 6.77 9.08 -10.16
C LEU A 136 5.52 8.39 -10.69
N ARG A 137 5.05 8.76 -11.89
CA ARG A 137 3.90 8.11 -12.53
C ARG A 137 4.13 6.62 -12.76
N ALA A 138 5.29 6.21 -13.29
CA ALA A 138 5.58 4.80 -13.51
C ALA A 138 5.64 4.00 -12.20
N LYS A 139 6.23 4.56 -11.13
CA LYS A 139 6.29 3.89 -9.83
C LYS A 139 4.92 3.82 -9.15
N GLY A 140 4.15 4.91 -9.22
CA GLY A 140 2.77 4.98 -8.79
C GLY A 140 1.91 3.97 -9.53
N GLN A 141 2.03 3.90 -10.86
CA GLN A 141 1.32 2.94 -11.70
C GLN A 141 1.72 1.50 -11.40
N ASN A 142 3.01 1.17 -11.17
CA ASN A 142 3.41 -0.20 -10.83
C ASN A 142 2.88 -0.65 -9.46
N MET A 143 2.87 0.25 -8.48
CA MET A 143 2.23 -0.02 -7.18
C MET A 143 0.72 -0.12 -7.34
N HIS A 144 0.14 0.74 -8.16
CA HIS A 144 -1.28 0.74 -8.45
C HIS A 144 -1.70 -0.48 -9.26
N ASP A 145 -0.98 -0.97 -10.27
CA ASP A 145 -1.36 -2.10 -11.12
C ASP A 145 -1.26 -3.44 -10.38
N SER A 146 -0.32 -3.58 -9.44
CA SER A 146 -0.32 -4.69 -8.46
C SER A 146 -1.55 -4.66 -7.54
N LEU A 147 -2.24 -3.51 -7.43
CA LEU A 147 -3.34 -3.24 -6.49
C LEU A 147 -4.69 -2.94 -7.16
N PHE A 148 -4.74 -2.53 -8.42
CA PHE A 148 -5.91 -1.99 -9.13
C PHE A 148 -6.93 -3.09 -9.33
N ALA A 149 -6.47 -4.32 -9.58
CA ALA A 149 -7.32 -5.50 -9.63
C ALA A 149 -8.10 -5.76 -8.32
N LYS A 150 -7.59 -5.31 -7.15
CA LYS A 150 -8.22 -5.51 -5.84
C LYS A 150 -8.91 -4.25 -5.29
N ALA A 151 -8.32 -3.07 -5.51
CA ALA A 151 -8.86 -1.79 -5.08
C ALA A 151 -10.10 -1.39 -5.90
N VAL A 152 -10.15 -1.66 -7.21
CA VAL A 152 -11.36 -1.44 -8.02
C VAL A 152 -12.51 -2.30 -7.50
N HIS A 153 -12.24 -3.56 -7.12
CA HIS A 153 -13.27 -4.43 -6.54
C HIS A 153 -13.79 -3.89 -5.19
N HIS A 154 -12.94 -3.29 -4.36
CA HIS A 154 -13.34 -2.72 -3.07
C HIS A 154 -14.04 -1.36 -3.21
N GLN A 155 -13.60 -0.51 -4.15
CA GLN A 155 -14.21 0.78 -4.42
C GLN A 155 -15.59 0.62 -5.08
N ILE A 156 -15.74 -0.35 -5.99
CA ILE A 156 -17.04 -0.73 -6.56
C ILE A 156 -17.96 -1.28 -5.47
N ALA A 157 -17.49 -2.23 -4.64
CA ALA A 157 -18.29 -2.75 -3.53
C ALA A 157 -18.70 -1.68 -2.50
N PHE A 158 -17.85 -0.68 -2.26
CA PHE A 158 -18.16 0.45 -1.38
C PHE A 158 -19.21 1.39 -2.00
N LEU A 159 -19.16 1.63 -3.31
CA LEU A 159 -20.16 2.43 -4.02
C LEU A 159 -21.49 1.69 -4.17
N GLU A 160 -21.47 0.37 -4.41
CA GLU A 160 -22.67 -0.48 -4.43
C GLU A 160 -23.34 -0.53 -3.07
N LYS A 161 -22.55 -0.62 -1.98
CA LYS A 161 -23.08 -0.57 -0.62
C LYS A 161 -23.68 0.79 -0.29
N LEU A 162 -22.99 1.89 -0.62
CA LEU A 162 -23.54 3.23 -0.43
C LEU A 162 -24.83 3.45 -1.25
N PHE A 163 -24.90 2.89 -2.46
CA PHE A 163 -26.10 2.97 -3.29
C PHE A 163 -27.26 2.17 -2.69
N GLN A 164 -27.02 0.95 -2.22
CA GLN A 164 -28.04 0.13 -1.56
C GLN A 164 -28.54 0.79 -0.27
N ASP A 165 -27.63 1.28 0.58
CA ASP A 165 -27.97 1.97 1.83
C ASP A 165 -28.80 3.24 1.55
N THR A 166 -28.55 3.95 0.44
CA THR A 166 -29.35 5.12 0.04
C THR A 166 -30.73 4.77 -0.51
N GLN A 167 -30.88 3.63 -1.18
CA GLN A 167 -32.18 3.14 -1.66
C GLN A 167 -33.06 2.67 -0.51
N ASP A 168 -32.47 2.00 0.48
CA ASP A 168 -33.17 1.52 1.68
C ASP A 168 -33.66 2.70 2.55
N MET A 169 -32.92 3.81 2.60
CA MET A 169 -33.29 5.04 3.32
C MET A 169 -34.39 5.86 2.63
N LEU A 170 -34.53 5.75 1.31
CA LEU A 170 -35.56 6.46 0.53
C LEU A 170 -36.81 5.61 0.28
N GLY A 171 -36.78 4.34 0.67
CA GLY A 171 -37.81 3.35 0.41
C GLY A 171 -38.87 3.18 1.50
N ASP A 172 -38.86 3.95 2.59
CA ASP A 172 -39.88 3.84 3.66
C ASP A 172 -41.06 4.80 3.39
N PRO A 173 -42.19 4.31 2.85
CA PRO A 173 -43.31 5.13 2.43
C PRO A 173 -44.36 5.16 3.54
N ASP A 174 -44.01 5.66 4.73
CA ASP A 174 -45.03 5.96 5.75
C ASP A 174 -44.64 7.17 6.61
N MET A 175 -44.74 8.36 6.01
CA MET A 175 -45.04 9.57 6.78
C MET A 175 -46.38 10.12 6.29
N THR A 176 -47.46 9.54 6.80
CA THR A 176 -48.77 10.16 6.80
C THR A 176 -48.72 11.48 7.59
N PHE A 177 -48.69 12.60 6.86
CA PHE A 177 -48.87 13.92 7.46
C PHE A 177 -50.33 14.08 7.92
N GLN A 178 -50.56 14.00 9.24
CA GLN A 178 -51.78 14.54 9.84
C GLN A 178 -51.65 16.07 9.91
N THR A 179 -52.50 16.76 9.14
CA THR A 179 -52.73 18.21 9.30
C THR A 179 -53.81 18.48 10.35
N PRO A 180 -53.79 19.66 11.01
CA PRO A 180 -54.62 19.98 12.18
C PRO A 180 -56.13 19.97 11.93
#